data_AF-A0A7M7MYN1-F1
#
_entry.id   AF-A0A7M7MYN1-F1
#
_cell.length_a   1.000
_cell.length_b   1.000
_cell.length_c   1.000
_cell.angle_alpha   90.00
_cell.angle_beta   90.00
_cell.angle_gamma   90.00
#
_symmetry.space_group_name_H-M   'P 1'
#
loop_
_entity.id
_entity.type
_entity.pdbx_description
1 polymer ?
#
loop_
_entity_poly.entity_id
_entity_poly.type
_entity_poly.pdbx_seq_one_letter_code
_entity_poly.pdbx_strand_id
1 'polypeptide(L)'
;MPATRATSATSLSQQQRQYGNSFFKSSQEGGFGFVVQCGRLESALQWYQCASSCSLNEDDAVSAIKNIAMTTWKLASLHGSAIDRNQKLQKVIARRYFNAEAALPL
;
A
#
# COMPACT_ATOMS: atom_id res chain seq x y z
N MET A 1 -33.48 15.71 -33.36
CA MET A 1 -33.44 14.80 -32.20
C MET A 1 -32.02 14.78 -31.66
N PRO A 2 -31.68 15.47 -30.55
CA PRO A 2 -30.35 15.36 -29.97
C PRO A 2 -30.27 14.05 -29.16
N ALA A 3 -29.22 13.27 -29.41
CA ALA A 3 -28.95 12.02 -28.72
C ALA A 3 -28.74 12.25 -27.22
N THR A 4 -29.52 11.55 -26.40
CA THR A 4 -29.38 11.52 -24.96
C THR A 4 -28.01 10.94 -24.59
N ARG A 5 -27.19 11.79 -23.95
CA ARG A 5 -25.91 11.43 -23.34
C ARG A 5 -26.16 10.33 -22.32
N ALA A 6 -25.82 9.08 -22.66
CA ALA A 6 -25.88 7.96 -21.74
C ALA A 6 -24.94 8.27 -20.56
N THR A 7 -25.52 8.54 -19.39
CA THR A 7 -24.79 8.49 -18.13
C THR A 7 -24.35 7.04 -17.96
N SER A 8 -23.07 6.75 -18.21
CA SER A 8 -22.50 5.42 -17.99
C SER A 8 -22.71 5.06 -16.53
N ALA A 9 -23.61 4.11 -16.26
CA ALA A 9 -23.72 3.50 -14.95
C ALA A 9 -22.32 2.97 -14.57
N THR A 10 -21.77 3.48 -13.47
CA THR A 10 -20.46 3.06 -12.97
C THR A 10 -20.54 1.57 -12.66
N SER A 11 -19.65 0.75 -13.24
CA SER A 11 -19.67 -0.69 -12.97
C SER A 11 -19.35 -0.96 -11.50
N LEU A 12 -19.86 -2.07 -10.94
CA LEU A 12 -19.55 -2.44 -9.56
C LEU A 12 -18.03 -2.58 -9.34
N SER A 13 -17.31 -3.12 -10.33
CA SER A 13 -15.84 -3.19 -10.33
C SER A 13 -15.22 -1.78 -10.25
N GLN A 14 -15.70 -0.84 -11.07
CA GLN A 14 -15.23 0.54 -11.04
C GLN A 14 -15.48 1.21 -9.67
N GLN A 15 -16.65 1.01 -9.07
CA GLN A 15 -16.97 1.55 -7.74
C GLN A 15 -16.04 0.98 -6.67
N GLN A 16 -15.82 -0.34 -6.66
CA GLN A 16 -14.92 -0.98 -5.71
C GLN A 16 -13.46 -0.54 -5.90
N ARG A 17 -13.00 -0.35 -7.15
CA ARG A 17 -11.68 0.28 -7.42
C ARG A 17 -11.61 1.70 -6.88
N GLN A 18 -12.67 2.49 -6.95
CA GLN A 18 -12.69 3.84 -6.38
C GLN A 18 -12.54 3.83 -4.86
N TYR A 19 -13.20 2.89 -4.17
CA TYR A 19 -12.98 2.68 -2.73
C TYR A 19 -11.55 2.24 -2.43
N GLY A 20 -11.00 1.27 -3.17
CA GLY A 20 -9.60 0.87 -3.00
C GLY A 20 -8.63 2.04 -3.22
N ASN A 21 -8.91 2.90 -4.20
CA ASN A 21 -8.09 4.08 -4.50
C ASN A 21 -8.07 5.09 -3.35
N SER A 22 -9.16 5.25 -2.59
CA SER A 22 -9.18 6.17 -1.45
C SER A 22 -8.26 5.67 -0.32
N PHE A 23 -8.33 4.37 0.00
CA PHE A 23 -7.42 3.74 0.96
C PHE A 23 -5.96 3.82 0.49
N PHE A 24 -5.69 3.51 -0.77
CA PHE A 24 -4.34 3.57 -1.35
C PHE A 24 -3.75 4.99 -1.33
N LYS A 25 -4.54 6.03 -1.64
CA LYS A 25 -4.09 7.42 -1.54
C LYS A 25 -3.80 7.78 -0.08
N SER A 26 -4.72 7.45 0.81
CA SER A 26 -4.58 7.77 2.23
C SER A 26 -3.41 7.05 2.92
N SER A 27 -2.98 5.90 2.41
CA SER A 27 -1.78 5.21 2.92
C SER A 27 -0.48 5.97 2.62
N GLN A 28 -0.53 6.92 1.68
CA GLN A 28 0.61 7.73 1.24
C GLN A 28 0.59 9.12 1.86
N GLU A 29 -0.48 9.49 2.56
CA GLU A 29 -0.52 10.72 3.34
C GLU A 29 0.57 10.66 4.42
N GLY A 30 1.33 11.74 4.52
CA GLY A 30 2.40 11.87 5.50
C GLY A 30 1.87 11.81 6.94
N GLY A 31 2.72 11.42 7.88
CA GLY A 31 2.39 11.40 9.30
C GLY A 31 1.83 10.07 9.82
N PHE A 32 1.49 9.12 8.95
CA PHE A 32 1.12 7.77 9.39
C PHE A 32 2.34 6.90 9.68
N GLY A 33 2.30 6.19 10.82
CA GLY A 33 3.27 5.16 11.15
C GLY A 33 3.14 3.91 10.26
N PHE A 34 4.19 3.09 10.23
CA PHE A 34 4.29 1.89 9.39
C PHE A 34 3.03 1.00 9.43
N VAL A 35 2.54 0.69 10.64
CA VAL A 35 1.38 -0.19 10.83
C VAL A 35 0.12 0.37 10.16
N VAL A 36 -0.12 1.68 10.29
CA VAL A 36 -1.29 2.34 9.70
C VAL A 36 -1.18 2.36 8.18
N GLN A 37 0.02 2.61 7.64
CA GLN A 37 0.25 2.57 6.20
C GLN A 37 0.01 1.17 5.63
N CYS A 38 0.47 0.11 6.30
CA CYS A 38 0.19 -1.28 5.90
C CYS A 38 -1.31 -1.58 5.94
N GLY A 39 -2.00 -1.28 7.04
CA GLY A 39 -3.43 -1.58 7.16
C GLY A 39 -4.30 -0.88 6.11
N ARG A 40 -3.93 0.34 5.71
CA ARG A 40 -4.60 1.04 4.60
C ARG A 40 -4.33 0.38 3.25
N LEU A 41 -3.10 -0.06 2.98
CA LEU A 41 -2.77 -0.78 1.74
C LEU A 41 -3.46 -2.16 1.70
N GLU A 42 -3.54 -2.88 2.82
CA GLU A 42 -4.29 -4.14 2.92
C GLU A 42 -5.79 -3.93 2.67
N SER A 43 -6.36 -2.86 3.22
CA SER A 43 -7.76 -2.48 2.94
C SER A 43 -7.96 -2.16 1.45
N ALA A 44 -7.03 -1.43 0.82
CA ALA A 44 -7.08 -1.17 -0.61
C ALA A 44 -7.02 -2.47 -1.43
N LEU A 45 -6.16 -3.40 -1.04
CA LEU A 45 -6.00 -4.69 -1.70
C LEU A 45 -7.30 -5.51 -1.67
N GLN A 46 -7.99 -5.55 -0.53
CA GLN A 46 -9.29 -6.23 -0.40
C GLN A 46 -10.32 -5.66 -1.39
N TRP A 47 -10.42 -4.33 -1.48
CA TRP A 47 -11.32 -3.69 -2.44
C TRP A 47 -10.98 -4.01 -3.90
N TYR A 48 -9.70 -4.07 -4.26
CA TYR A 48 -9.32 -4.43 -5.62
C TYR A 48 -9.54 -5.92 -5.93
N GLN A 49 -9.40 -6.80 -4.94
CA GLN A 49 -9.76 -8.21 -5.08
C GLN A 49 -11.26 -8.37 -5.31
N CYS A 50 -12.09 -7.65 -4.56
CA CYS A 50 -13.53 -7.58 -4.84
C CYS A 50 -13.78 -7.08 -6.26
N ALA A 51 -13.11 -6.00 -6.68
CA ALA A 51 -13.31 -5.42 -8.01
C ALA A 51 -12.98 -6.42 -9.12
N SER A 52 -11.88 -7.17 -8.95
CA SER A 52 -11.50 -8.25 -9.85
C SER A 52 -12.60 -9.32 -9.94
N SER A 53 -13.15 -9.73 -8.79
CA SER A 53 -14.19 -10.77 -8.72
C SER A 53 -15.53 -10.38 -9.37
N CYS A 54 -15.84 -9.09 -9.47
CA CYS A 54 -17.08 -8.58 -10.08
C CYS A 54 -16.84 -7.87 -11.42
N SER A 55 -15.70 -8.10 -12.06
CA SER A 55 -15.39 -7.53 -13.38
C SER A 55 -16.19 -8.25 -14.47
N LEU A 56 -16.82 -7.47 -15.36
CA LEU A 56 -17.70 -7.99 -16.41
C LEU A 56 -17.03 -8.04 -17.79
N ASN A 57 -15.90 -7.36 -17.93
CA ASN A 57 -15.11 -7.32 -19.15
C ASN A 57 -13.61 -7.36 -18.81
N GLU A 58 -12.80 -7.63 -19.82
CA GLU A 58 -11.36 -7.76 -19.69
C GLU A 58 -10.72 -6.44 -19.22
N ASP A 59 -11.19 -5.29 -19.69
CA ASP A 59 -10.65 -3.98 -19.31
C ASP A 59 -10.82 -3.69 -17.81
N ASP A 60 -11.98 -4.02 -17.23
CA ASP A 60 -12.25 -3.89 -15.81
C ASP A 60 -11.38 -4.85 -14.99
N ALA A 61 -11.22 -6.09 -15.47
CA ALA A 61 -10.39 -7.10 -14.82
C ALA A 61 -8.91 -6.69 -14.82
N VAL A 62 -8.37 -6.28 -15.97
CA VAL A 62 -6.99 -5.78 -16.12
C VAL A 62 -6.77 -4.55 -15.24
N SER A 63 -7.73 -3.64 -15.19
CA SER A 63 -7.67 -2.46 -14.31
C SER A 63 -7.62 -2.84 -12.83
N ALA A 64 -8.42 -3.82 -12.39
CA ALA A 64 -8.40 -4.31 -11.01
C ALA A 64 -7.07 -5.02 -10.68
N ILE A 65 -6.58 -5.88 -11.58
CA ILE A 65 -5.31 -6.61 -11.43
C ILE A 65 -4.13 -5.64 -11.35
N LYS A 66 -4.10 -4.60 -12.18
CA LYS A 66 -3.07 -3.55 -12.11
C LYS A 66 -3.03 -2.89 -10.72
N ASN A 67 -4.20 -2.58 -10.17
CA ASN A 67 -4.31 -1.97 -8.84
C ASN A 67 -3.84 -2.94 -7.74
N ILE A 68 -4.19 -4.23 -7.84
CA ILE A 68 -3.67 -5.29 -6.96
C ILE A 68 -2.14 -5.31 -7.01
N ALA A 69 -1.55 -5.43 -8.20
CA ALA A 69 -0.11 -5.52 -8.37
C ALA A 69 0.63 -4.31 -7.80
N MET A 70 0.14 -3.10 -8.08
CA MET A 70 0.72 -1.87 -7.56
C MET A 70 0.65 -1.79 -6.02
N THR A 71 -0.46 -2.24 -5.43
CA THR A 71 -0.66 -2.25 -3.98
C THR A 71 0.26 -3.24 -3.29
N THR A 72 0.38 -4.45 -3.84
CA THR A 72 1.29 -5.47 -3.34
C THR A 72 2.75 -5.03 -3.43
N TRP A 73 3.15 -4.41 -4.54
CA TRP A 73 4.49 -3.84 -4.68
C TRP A 73 4.76 -2.74 -3.64
N LYS A 74 3.78 -1.89 -3.36
CA LYS A 74 3.90 -0.83 -2.36
C LYS A 74 4.04 -1.39 -0.95
N LEU A 75 3.27 -2.43 -0.60
CA LEU A 75 3.41 -3.16 0.66
C LEU A 75 4.83 -3.74 0.81
N ALA A 76 5.30 -4.47 -0.19
CA ALA A 76 6.64 -5.05 -0.17
C ALA A 76 7.73 -3.97 0.01
N SER A 77 7.61 -2.86 -0.70
CA SER A 77 8.53 -1.71 -0.59
C SER A 77 8.55 -1.10 0.81
N LEU A 78 7.38 -1.01 1.45
CA LEU A 78 7.23 -0.47 2.79
C LEU A 78 7.87 -1.40 3.83
N HIS A 79 7.65 -2.72 3.71
CA HIS A 79 8.30 -3.73 4.54
C HIS A 79 9.82 -3.70 4.38
N GLY A 80 10.34 -3.67 3.14
CA GLY A 80 11.77 -3.55 2.88
C GLY A 80 12.40 -2.32 3.55
N SER A 81 11.71 -1.18 3.47
CA SER A 81 12.14 0.07 4.12
C SER A 81 12.11 0.00 5.65
N ALA A 82 11.19 -0.77 6.24
CA ALA A 82 11.17 -1.01 7.68
C ALA A 82 12.33 -1.90 8.14
N ILE A 83 12.65 -2.94 7.36
CA ILE A 83 13.78 -3.84 7.64
C ILE A 83 15.11 -3.08 7.61
N ASP A 84 15.35 -2.27 6.58
CA ASP A 84 16.58 -1.46 6.47
C ASP A 84 16.75 -0.49 7.65
N ARG A 85 15.67 0.19 8.05
CA ARG A 85 15.67 1.07 9.23
C ARG A 85 16.00 0.32 10.51
N ASN A 86 15.40 -0.85 10.73
CA ASN A 86 15.65 -1.67 11.90
C ASN A 86 17.11 -2.17 11.93
N GLN A 87 17.66 -2.60 10.79
CA GLN A 87 19.07 -3.00 10.70
C GLN A 87 20.03 -1.84 11.01
N LYS A 88 19.73 -0.63 10.51
CA LYS A 88 20.51 0.57 10.82
C LYS A 88 20.47 0.90 12.31
N LEU A 89 19.30 0.84 12.93
CA LEU A 89 19.14 1.05 14.38
C LEU A 89 19.93 0.02 15.19
N GLN A 90 19.84 -1.26 14.83
CA GLN A 90 20.62 -2.33 15.49
C GLN A 90 22.13 -2.06 15.40
N LYS A 91 22.64 -1.63 14.24
CA LYS A 91 24.06 -1.27 14.07
C LYS A 91 24.47 -0.09 14.95
N VAL A 92 23.61 0.94 15.07
CA VAL A 92 23.89 2.11 15.93
C VAL A 92 23.89 1.71 17.40
N ILE A 93 22.91 0.92 17.84
CA ILE A 93 22.82 0.41 19.20
C ILE A 93 24.06 -0.44 19.52
N ALA A 94 24.41 -1.39 18.65
CA ALA A 94 25.59 -2.23 18.83
C ALA A 94 26.87 -1.40 18.98
N ARG A 95 27.09 -0.40 18.12
CA ARG A 95 28.25 0.51 18.26
C ARG A 95 28.28 1.27 19.59
N ARG A 96 27.13 1.69 20.10
CA ARG A 96 27.06 2.46 21.36
C ARG A 96 27.34 1.60 22.58
N TYR A 97 26.83 0.37 22.62
CA TYR A 97 26.94 -0.46 23.81
C TYR A 97 28.18 -1.38 23.80
N PHE A 98 28.61 -1.88 22.65
CA PHE A 98 29.79 -2.77 22.59
C PHE A 98 31.13 -2.04 22.52
N ASN A 99 31.19 -0.79 22.03
CA ASN A 99 32.44 -0.02 22.06
C ASN A 99 32.61 0.79 23.37
N ALA A 100 31.58 0.92 24.20
CA ALA A 100 31.66 1.64 25.47
C ALA A 100 32.37 0.83 26.56
N GLU A 101 32.33 -0.51 26.51
CA GLU A 101 33.03 -1.38 27.47
C GLU A 101 34.56 -1.32 27.33
N ALA A 102 35.10 -0.87 26.18
CA ALA A 102 36.54 -0.74 25.96
C ALA A 102 37.15 0.57 26.54
N ALA A 103 36.34 1.46 27.10
CA ALA A 103 36.76 2.79 27.55
C ALA A 103 36.71 3.01 29.07
N LEU A 104 36.61 1.93 29.87
CA LEU A 104 36.79 2.01 31.31
C LEU A 104 38.29 1.98 31.64
N PRO A 105 38.88 3.06 32.17
CA PRO A 105 40.25 3.01 32.67
C PRO A 105 40.29 2.16 33.95
N LEU A 106 41.18 1.17 33.95
CA LEU A 106 41.66 0.49 35.17
C LEU A 106 42.49 1.46 36.02
#